data_AF-A0A732CU53-F1
#
_entry.id   AF-A0A732CU53-F1
#
_cell.length_a   1.000
_cell.length_b   1.000
_cell.length_c   1.000
_cell.angle_alpha   90.00
_cell.angle_beta   90.00
_cell.angle_gamma   90.00
#
_symmetry.space_group_name_H-M   'P 1'
#
loop_
_entity.id
_entity.type
_entity.pdbx_description
1 polymer ?
#
loop_
_entity_poly.entity_id
_entity_poly.type
_entity_poly.pdbx_seq_one_letter_code
_entity_poly.pdbx_strand_id
1 'polypeptide(L)'
;MDPVTEVDPLGLLPQQDDDTPSPNGMRFDPDFWNDYGTRRSNNCYSYAIDRPFITTDHPLLFHTPSDLTCSGIEKNLENSGIRKIDSSRRCPDGYHKIALFIAPGKDFHFYRQDSNGTWSHKRGTGEISNIDAVGNIINDPDKAVRSYK
;
A
#
# COMPACT_ATOMS: atom_id res chain seq x y z
N MET A 1 -15.20 -1.02 -8.35
CA MET A 1 -14.30 -1.98 -9.01
C MET A 1 -13.76 -2.88 -7.92
N ASP A 2 -13.65 -4.16 -8.24
CA ASP A 2 -13.10 -5.15 -7.34
C ASP A 2 -11.57 -4.92 -7.24
N PRO A 3 -10.98 -4.98 -6.03
CA PRO A 3 -9.56 -4.85 -5.83
C PRO A 3 -8.83 -6.07 -6.36
N VAL A 4 -7.63 -5.82 -6.84
CA VAL A 4 -6.65 -6.88 -6.99
C VAL A 4 -5.96 -7.05 -5.64
N THR A 5 -5.96 -8.27 -5.11
CA THR A 5 -5.12 -8.61 -3.95
C THR A 5 -3.75 -9.05 -4.46
N GLU A 6 -2.71 -8.44 -3.94
CA GLU A 6 -1.33 -8.71 -4.32
C GLU A 6 -0.48 -8.98 -3.07
N VAL A 7 0.63 -9.69 -3.25
CA VAL A 7 1.65 -9.88 -2.23
C VAL A 7 2.91 -9.12 -2.58
N ASP A 8 3.43 -8.40 -1.59
CA ASP A 8 4.71 -7.73 -1.69
C ASP A 8 5.80 -8.58 -1.00
N PRO A 9 6.83 -9.04 -1.74
CA PRO A 9 7.98 -9.75 -1.17
C PRO A 9 8.86 -8.88 -0.27
N LEU A 10 8.76 -7.55 -0.34
CA LEU A 10 9.75 -6.65 0.26
C LEU A 10 9.33 -6.08 1.61
N GLY A 11 8.04 -5.96 1.93
CA GLY A 11 7.62 -5.28 3.16
C GLY A 11 7.93 -5.99 4.49
N LEU A 12 8.30 -7.28 4.46
CA LEU A 12 8.82 -7.98 5.63
C LEU A 12 10.35 -8.21 5.59
N LEU A 13 11.00 -7.88 4.47
CA LEU A 13 12.45 -7.94 4.37
C LEU A 13 13.06 -6.65 4.92
N PRO A 14 14.31 -6.70 5.42
CA PRO A 14 15.05 -5.50 5.74
C PRO A 14 15.13 -4.54 4.55
N GLN A 15 15.17 -3.22 4.81
CA GLN A 15 15.39 -2.25 3.75
C GLN A 15 16.76 -2.57 3.12
N GLN A 16 16.82 -2.66 1.79
CA GLN A 16 18.00 -3.14 1.06
C GLN A 16 19.27 -2.32 1.33
N ASP A 17 19.14 -1.21 2.05
CA ASP A 17 20.18 -0.23 2.25
C ASP A 17 20.82 -0.32 3.65
N ASP A 18 20.25 -1.08 4.61
CA ASP A 18 20.74 -1.08 5.99
C ASP A 18 20.46 -2.32 6.87
N ASP A 19 19.96 -3.44 6.33
CA ASP A 19 19.55 -4.61 7.15
C ASP A 19 18.55 -4.25 8.28
N THR A 20 17.94 -3.06 8.24
CA THR A 20 16.92 -2.67 9.21
C THR A 20 15.59 -3.25 8.75
N PRO A 21 14.92 -4.12 9.54
CA PRO A 21 13.54 -4.50 9.29
C PRO A 21 12.68 -3.25 9.06
N SER A 22 11.54 -3.38 8.37
CA SER A 22 10.55 -2.29 8.41
C SER A 22 10.44 -1.80 9.87
N PRO A 23 10.56 -0.48 10.12
CA PRO A 23 10.67 0.06 11.47
C PRO A 23 9.51 -0.37 12.38
N ASN A 24 8.38 -0.77 11.77
CA ASN A 24 7.13 -1.03 12.46
C ASN A 24 6.67 -2.50 12.35
N GLY A 25 7.43 -3.37 11.69
CA GLY A 25 7.09 -4.79 11.54
C GLY A 25 5.68 -5.00 10.98
N MET A 26 5.30 -4.25 9.94
CA MET A 26 3.96 -4.28 9.34
C MET A 26 2.83 -3.93 10.32
N ARG A 27 3.07 -3.12 11.34
CA ARG A 27 2.02 -2.61 12.25
C ARG A 27 1.42 -1.30 11.75
N PHE A 28 0.18 -1.05 12.15
CA PHE A 28 -0.42 0.28 12.10
C PHE A 28 0.30 1.17 13.12
N ASP A 29 1.22 2.00 12.63
CA ASP A 29 2.08 2.86 13.45
C ASP A 29 1.90 4.33 13.04
N PRO A 30 0.93 5.04 13.65
CA PRO A 30 0.72 6.45 13.35
C PRO A 30 1.85 7.33 13.89
N ASP A 31 2.58 6.93 14.93
CA ASP A 31 3.65 7.75 15.51
C ASP A 31 4.78 7.93 14.49
N PHE A 32 5.17 6.85 13.81
CA PHE A 32 6.16 6.91 12.74
C PHE A 32 5.58 7.51 11.44
N TRP A 33 4.46 6.99 10.95
CA TRP A 33 3.96 7.32 9.61
C TRP A 33 3.27 8.69 9.51
N ASN A 34 2.79 9.24 10.64
CA ASN A 34 2.20 10.58 10.69
C ASN A 34 3.18 11.66 11.18
N ASP A 35 4.40 11.30 11.61
CA ASP A 35 5.48 12.28 11.80
C ASP A 35 5.59 13.16 10.55
N TYR A 36 5.83 14.46 10.75
CA TYR A 36 5.77 15.43 9.67
C TYR A 36 6.71 15.09 8.51
N GLY A 37 7.94 14.67 8.79
CA GLY A 37 8.94 14.33 7.77
C GLY A 37 8.55 13.07 7.01
N THR A 38 8.18 12.03 7.74
CA THR A 38 7.73 10.75 7.17
C THR A 38 6.47 10.93 6.34
N ARG A 39 5.45 11.61 6.89
CA ARG A 39 4.14 11.77 6.26
C ARG A 39 4.21 12.52 4.95
N ARG A 40 5.07 13.54 4.85
CA ARG A 40 5.21 14.41 3.67
C ARG A 40 6.08 13.79 2.58
N SER A 41 6.96 12.87 2.93
CA SER A 41 7.90 12.22 2.01
C SER A 41 7.39 10.89 1.45
N ASN A 42 6.17 10.49 1.82
CA ASN A 42 5.61 9.18 1.50
C ASN A 42 4.20 9.28 0.90
N ASN A 43 3.81 8.29 0.12
CA ASN A 43 2.49 8.20 -0.52
C ASN A 43 1.82 6.85 -0.20
N CYS A 44 0.65 6.58 -0.80
CA CYS A 44 -0.10 5.35 -0.56
C CYS A 44 0.68 4.09 -0.94
N TYR A 45 1.55 4.18 -1.95
CA TYR A 45 2.35 3.06 -2.41
C TYR A 45 3.51 2.75 -1.47
N SER A 46 4.34 3.75 -1.13
CA SER A 46 5.47 3.56 -0.20
C SER A 46 5.01 3.10 1.18
N TYR A 47 3.84 3.58 1.61
CA TYR A 47 3.14 3.04 2.77
C TYR A 47 2.72 1.58 2.57
N ALA A 48 2.08 1.25 1.45
CA ALA A 48 1.56 -0.10 1.23
C ALA A 48 2.63 -1.18 1.18
N ILE A 49 3.83 -0.87 0.69
CA ILE A 49 4.98 -1.79 0.70
C ILE A 49 5.83 -1.68 1.97
N ASP A 50 5.44 -0.83 2.92
CA ASP A 50 6.14 -0.59 4.20
C ASP A 50 7.61 -0.17 4.01
N ARG A 51 7.86 0.64 2.98
CA ARG A 51 9.16 1.21 2.61
C ARG A 51 9.09 2.74 2.62
N PRO A 52 9.28 3.40 3.78
CA PRO A 52 9.37 4.85 3.83
C PRO A 52 10.57 5.39 3.04
N PHE A 53 10.42 6.61 2.49
CA PHE A 53 11.50 7.38 1.85
C PHE A 53 12.10 6.77 0.57
N ILE A 54 11.43 5.78 -0.04
CA ILE A 54 11.82 5.31 -1.38
C ILE A 54 11.87 6.49 -2.35
N THR A 55 13.00 6.61 -3.05
CA THR A 55 13.26 7.72 -3.97
C THR A 55 12.32 7.69 -5.17
N THR A 56 12.26 8.80 -5.89
CA THR A 56 11.43 9.00 -7.09
C THR A 56 11.83 8.16 -8.30
N ASP A 57 12.45 6.99 -8.10
CA ASP A 57 12.81 6.04 -9.17
C ASP A 57 12.08 4.70 -9.01
N HIS A 58 10.98 4.68 -8.23
CA HIS A 58 10.19 3.47 -8.03
C HIS A 58 9.14 3.29 -9.15
N PRO A 59 8.96 2.09 -9.73
CA PRO A 59 8.12 1.74 -10.88
C PRO A 59 6.66 2.24 -10.95
N LEU A 60 6.08 2.77 -9.86
CA LEU A 60 4.72 3.31 -9.84
C LEU A 60 4.64 4.84 -9.81
N LEU A 61 5.72 5.51 -10.19
CA LEU A 61 5.70 6.95 -10.46
C LEU A 61 5.12 7.18 -11.85
N PHE A 62 3.79 7.14 -11.93
CA PHE A 62 3.07 7.51 -13.14
C PHE A 62 3.24 9.01 -13.38
N HIS A 63 4.05 9.35 -14.38
CA HIS A 63 4.32 10.73 -14.77
C HIS A 63 3.17 11.35 -15.59
N THR A 64 2.24 10.53 -16.11
CA THR A 64 1.11 11.02 -16.92
C THR A 64 -0.20 10.25 -16.65
N PRO A 65 -1.38 10.91 -16.74
CA PRO A 65 -2.69 10.26 -16.60
C PRO A 65 -2.96 9.14 -17.62
N SER A 66 -2.32 9.18 -18.79
CA SER A 66 -2.45 8.16 -19.84
C SER A 66 -1.84 6.80 -19.46
N ASP A 67 -0.88 6.78 -18.54
CA ASP A 67 -0.25 5.54 -18.07
C ASP A 67 -1.07 4.86 -16.95
N LEU A 68 -2.09 5.55 -16.43
CA LEU A 68 -2.96 5.11 -15.34
C LEU A 68 -4.07 4.18 -15.85
N THR A 69 -3.65 3.09 -16.49
CA THR A 69 -4.52 1.98 -16.94
C THR A 69 -4.37 0.81 -15.99
N CYS A 70 -5.39 -0.07 -15.90
CA CYS A 70 -5.28 -1.28 -15.07
C CYS A 70 -4.06 -2.13 -15.45
N SER A 71 -3.88 -2.41 -16.75
CA SER A 71 -2.75 -3.20 -17.24
C SER A 71 -1.39 -2.52 -17.01
N GLY A 72 -1.32 -1.19 -17.10
CA GLY A 72 -0.09 -0.45 -16.88
C GLY A 72 0.36 -0.53 -15.43
N ILE A 73 -0.57 -0.33 -14.48
CA ILE A 73 -0.28 -0.39 -13.05
C ILE A 73 0.11 -1.81 -12.63
N GLU A 74 -0.66 -2.81 -13.03
CA GLU A 74 -0.39 -4.22 -12.72
C GLU A 74 0.97 -4.67 -13.27
N LYS A 75 1.31 -4.31 -14.51
CA LYS A 75 2.61 -4.65 -15.09
C LYS A 75 3.78 -4.00 -14.34
N ASN A 76 3.63 -2.76 -13.89
CA ASN A 76 4.67 -2.09 -13.12
C ASN A 76 4.85 -2.72 -11.73
N LEU A 77 3.76 -3.13 -11.08
CA LEU A 77 3.80 -3.89 -9.83
C LEU A 77 4.54 -5.21 -10.03
N GLU A 78 4.21 -5.96 -11.08
CA GLU A 78 4.90 -7.21 -11.43
C GLU A 78 6.40 -7.00 -11.66
N ASN A 79 6.78 -5.93 -12.39
CA ASN A 79 8.18 -5.56 -12.60
C ASN A 79 8.90 -5.18 -11.30
N SER A 80 8.15 -4.71 -10.29
CA SER A 80 8.66 -4.39 -8.95
C SER A 80 8.86 -5.62 -8.06
N GLY A 81 8.47 -6.82 -8.55
CA GLY A 81 8.48 -8.05 -7.77
C GLY A 81 7.17 -8.35 -7.03
N ILE A 82 6.20 -7.44 -7.05
CA ILE A 82 4.87 -7.67 -6.48
C ILE A 82 4.13 -8.72 -7.33
N ARG A 83 3.32 -9.56 -6.69
CA ARG A 83 2.65 -10.68 -7.37
C ARG A 83 1.17 -10.70 -7.02
N LYS A 84 0.30 -10.87 -8.01
CA LYS A 84 -1.12 -11.12 -7.76
C LYS A 84 -1.33 -12.44 -7.04
N ILE A 85 -2.26 -12.45 -6.10
CA ILE A 85 -2.64 -13.64 -5.36
C ILE A 85 -4.17 -13.73 -5.23
N ASP A 86 -4.68 -14.94 -5.05
CA ASP A 86 -6.04 -15.11 -4.55
C ASP A 86 -6.17 -14.50 -3.15
N SER A 87 -7.21 -13.69 -2.94
CA SER A 87 -7.41 -12.95 -1.68
C SER A 87 -7.56 -13.85 -0.46
N SER A 88 -8.02 -15.10 -0.62
CA SER A 88 -8.15 -16.09 0.44
C SER A 88 -6.83 -16.78 0.80
N ARG A 89 -5.82 -16.72 -0.07
CA ARG A 89 -4.55 -17.42 0.14
C ARG A 89 -3.73 -16.75 1.23
N ARG A 90 -3.10 -17.54 2.09
CA ARG A 90 -2.13 -17.04 3.09
C ARG A 90 -0.84 -16.61 2.39
N CYS A 91 -0.26 -15.50 2.82
CA CYS A 91 1.04 -15.06 2.33
C CYS A 91 2.14 -16.04 2.74
N PRO A 92 3.12 -16.32 1.85
CA PRO A 92 4.37 -16.94 2.25
C PRO A 92 5.07 -16.12 3.35
N ASP A 93 5.93 -16.77 4.12
CA ASP A 93 6.77 -16.07 5.10
C ASP A 93 7.63 -15.02 4.37
N GLY A 94 7.71 -13.81 4.94
CA GLY A 94 8.39 -12.69 4.31
C GLY A 94 7.54 -11.89 3.31
N TYR A 95 6.24 -12.18 3.18
CA TYR A 95 5.32 -11.42 2.35
C TYR A 95 4.13 -10.89 3.15
N HIS A 96 3.56 -9.77 2.72
CA HIS A 96 2.28 -9.25 3.21
C HIS A 96 1.33 -8.92 2.05
N LYS A 97 0.04 -8.70 2.37
CA LYS A 97 -0.96 -8.34 1.35
C LYS A 97 -1.07 -6.83 1.17
N ILE A 98 -1.20 -6.44 -0.09
CA ILE A 98 -1.72 -5.13 -0.47
C ILE A 98 -2.98 -5.32 -1.32
N ALA A 99 -3.87 -4.33 -1.30
CA ALA A 99 -5.05 -4.30 -2.14
C ALA A 99 -5.04 -3.02 -2.97
N LEU A 100 -5.09 -3.18 -4.29
CA LEU A 100 -5.05 -2.10 -5.25
C LEU A 100 -6.45 -1.78 -5.77
N PHE A 101 -6.81 -0.50 -5.71
CA PHE A 101 -8.02 0.05 -6.32
C PHE A 101 -7.62 1.02 -7.42
N ILE A 102 -8.12 0.81 -8.63
CA ILE A 102 -7.81 1.64 -9.79
C ILE A 102 -9.08 2.35 -10.25
N ALA A 103 -8.98 3.66 -10.44
CA ALA A 103 -9.92 4.47 -11.19
C ALA A 103 -9.21 4.91 -12.48
N PRO A 104 -9.33 4.15 -13.58
CA PRO A 104 -8.54 4.37 -14.80
C PRO A 104 -8.62 5.81 -15.29
N GLY A 105 -7.47 6.38 -15.66
CA GLY A 105 -7.34 7.76 -16.12
C GLY A 105 -7.61 8.84 -15.05
N LYS A 106 -7.81 8.44 -13.77
CA LYS A 106 -8.14 9.36 -12.68
C LYS A 106 -7.22 9.19 -11.47
N ASP A 107 -7.18 8.00 -10.88
CA ASP A 107 -6.50 7.76 -9.60
C ASP A 107 -6.25 6.27 -9.35
N PHE A 108 -5.36 5.95 -8.42
CA PHE A 108 -5.23 4.61 -7.86
C PHE A 108 -4.90 4.70 -6.38
N HIS A 109 -5.25 3.67 -5.61
CA HIS A 109 -5.07 3.70 -4.18
C HIS A 109 -4.77 2.31 -3.61
N PHE A 110 -3.80 2.25 -2.70
CA PHE A 110 -3.39 1.02 -2.03
C PHE A 110 -3.89 0.97 -0.58
N TYR A 111 -4.36 -0.21 -0.18
CA TYR A 111 -4.47 -0.63 1.21
C TYR A 111 -3.41 -1.69 1.50
N ARG A 112 -3.05 -1.82 2.78
CA ARG A 112 -2.09 -2.80 3.28
C ARG A 112 -2.73 -3.59 4.41
N GLN A 113 -2.48 -4.90 4.43
CA GLN A 113 -2.84 -5.72 5.59
C GLN A 113 -1.76 -5.56 6.66
N ASP A 114 -2.15 -5.10 7.84
CA ASP A 114 -1.25 -5.02 8.99
C ASP A 114 -1.12 -6.38 9.70
N SER A 115 -0.10 -6.53 10.53
CA SER A 115 0.25 -7.77 11.24
C SER A 115 -0.84 -8.30 12.18
N ASN A 116 -1.83 -7.48 12.56
CA ASN A 116 -2.99 -7.90 13.34
C ASN A 116 -4.16 -8.42 12.46
N GLY A 117 -3.99 -8.47 11.14
CA GLY A 117 -4.97 -8.94 10.17
C GLY A 117 -5.96 -7.87 9.69
N THR A 118 -5.99 -6.68 10.32
CA THR A 118 -6.76 -5.52 9.84
C THR A 118 -6.05 -4.86 8.67
N TRP A 119 -6.71 -3.90 8.04
CA TRP A 119 -6.19 -3.16 6.91
C TRP A 119 -6.11 -1.68 7.21
N SER A 120 -5.13 -1.04 6.60
CA SER A 120 -4.90 0.38 6.73
C SER A 120 -4.45 0.98 5.40
N HIS A 121 -4.48 2.30 5.32
CA HIS A 121 -4.12 3.03 4.12
C HIS A 121 -3.65 4.44 4.43
N LYS A 122 -2.92 5.03 3.46
CA LYS A 122 -2.49 6.43 3.49
C LYS A 122 -3.16 7.22 2.38
N ARG A 123 -3.85 8.31 2.71
CA ARG A 123 -4.53 9.17 1.73
C ARG A 123 -3.62 10.31 1.30
N GLY A 124 -2.95 10.18 0.15
CA GLY A 124 -2.06 11.23 -0.38
C GLY A 124 -1.05 11.72 0.67
N THR A 125 -1.05 13.03 0.94
CA THR A 125 -0.17 13.64 1.98
C THR A 125 -0.78 13.67 3.39
N GLY A 126 -1.99 13.13 3.55
CA GLY A 126 -2.69 13.01 4.83
C GLY A 126 -2.13 11.91 5.73
N GLU A 127 -2.76 11.77 6.89
CA GLU A 127 -2.46 10.75 7.88
C GLU A 127 -2.87 9.35 7.39
N ILE A 128 -2.21 8.34 7.95
CA ILE A 128 -2.64 6.95 7.79
C ILE A 128 -3.94 6.71 8.58
N SER A 129 -4.75 5.77 8.10
CA SER A 129 -6.02 5.38 8.71
C SER A 129 -6.18 3.87 8.65
N ASN A 130 -6.73 3.27 9.70
CA ASN A 130 -7.24 1.90 9.70
C ASN A 130 -8.77 1.84 9.76
N ILE A 131 -9.42 3.01 9.64
CA ILE A 131 -10.87 3.16 9.56
C ILE A 131 -11.30 3.62 8.17
N ASP A 132 -12.47 3.15 7.75
CA ASP A 132 -13.12 3.55 6.50
C ASP A 132 -13.78 4.95 6.62
N ALA A 133 -14.42 5.40 5.54
CA ALA A 133 -15.01 6.74 5.47
C ALA A 133 -16.18 6.99 6.43
N VAL A 134 -16.71 5.95 7.06
CA VAL A 134 -17.79 6.04 8.05
C VAL A 134 -17.33 5.65 9.46
N GLY A 135 -16.03 5.42 9.67
CA GLY A 135 -15.43 5.18 10.98
C GLY A 135 -15.32 3.72 11.40
N ASN A 136 -15.55 2.76 10.50
CA ASN A 136 -15.41 1.34 10.82
C ASN A 136 -13.99 0.87 10.61
N ILE A 137 -13.48 0.00 11.51
CA ILE A 137 -12.21 -0.70 11.30
C ILE A 137 -12.27 -1.50 9.99
N ILE A 138 -11.24 -1.37 9.17
CA ILE A 138 -11.18 -2.04 7.87
C ILE A 138 -10.67 -3.48 8.08
N ASN A 139 -11.59 -4.44 8.10
CA ASN A 139 -11.24 -5.87 8.12
C ASN A 139 -11.13 -6.47 6.71
N ASP A 140 -11.77 -5.81 5.75
CA ASP A 140 -11.85 -6.22 4.36
C ASP A 140 -11.80 -4.94 3.51
N PRO A 141 -10.71 -4.69 2.77
CA PRO A 141 -10.54 -3.46 2.01
C PRO A 141 -11.57 -3.37 0.90
N ASP A 142 -12.16 -4.48 0.49
CA ASP A 142 -13.17 -4.61 -0.55
C ASP A 142 -14.51 -3.98 -0.11
N LYS A 143 -14.86 -4.21 1.16
CA LYS A 143 -16.10 -3.72 1.80
C LYS A 143 -15.97 -2.32 2.41
N ALA A 144 -14.76 -1.76 2.47
CA ALA A 144 -14.52 -0.45 3.08
C ALA A 144 -15.30 0.66 2.35
N VAL A 145 -15.97 1.54 3.11
CA VAL A 145 -16.57 2.75 2.51
C VAL A 145 -15.46 3.74 2.15
N ARG A 146 -15.42 4.19 0.88
CA ARG A 146 -14.32 5.02 0.35
C ARG A 146 -14.70 6.48 0.08
N SER A 147 -15.93 6.87 0.41
CA SER A 147 -16.45 8.24 0.24
C SER A 147 -16.03 9.13 1.40
N TYR A 148 -14.73 9.41 1.50
CA TYR A 148 -14.16 10.27 2.53
C TYR A 148 -14.62 11.73 2.35
N LYS A 149 -14.98 12.39 3.46
CA LYS A 149 -15.42 13.80 3.49
C LYS A 149 -14.25 14.76 3.61
#